data_AF-A0A5Z7WH91-F1
#
_entry.id   AF-A0A5Z7WH91-F1
#
_cell.length_a   1.000
_cell.length_b   1.000
_cell.length_c   1.000
_cell.angle_alpha   90.00
_cell.angle_beta   90.00
_cell.angle_gamma   90.00
#
_symmetry.space_group_name_H-M   'P 1'
#
loop_
_entity.id
_entity.type
_entity.pdbx_description
1 polymer ?
#
loop_
_entity_poly.entity_id
_entity_poly.type
_entity_poly.pdbx_seq_one_letter_code
_entity_poly.pdbx_strand_id
1 'polypeptide(L)'
;MTTITIVTAYFDIGRSQWTSQNGFAPRIERTTDEYMSWFSNLAQLENDMVIFTSPDLKPRIEEIRGGKPTTIVTLDLNKKFRHIRSRIAAIQSDVAFKFRTPVEQRGNPEYLSADYVLLCNLKTYFVNQAIRQGLIKDDMAAWIDFGYCRDPDTTNGIKKWSWPFNKEK
;
A
#
# COMPACT_ATOMS: atom_id res chain seq x y z
N MET A 1 17.23 20.77 7.05
CA MET A 1 16.16 20.40 6.10
C MET A 1 15.18 19.52 6.85
N THR A 2 13.89 19.80 6.80
CA THR A 2 12.85 18.89 7.31
C THR A 2 12.77 17.69 6.40
N THR A 3 13.26 16.55 6.88
CA THR A 3 13.14 15.27 6.19
C THR A 3 11.71 14.74 6.35
N ILE A 4 11.28 13.88 5.43
CA ILE A 4 9.91 13.34 5.43
C ILE A 4 10.04 11.84 5.68
N THR A 5 9.38 11.34 6.72
CA THR A 5 9.27 9.90 6.93
C THR A 5 8.22 9.34 5.97
N ILE A 6 8.61 8.36 5.15
CA ILE A 6 7.69 7.73 4.19
C ILE A 6 6.98 6.57 4.88
N VAL A 7 5.65 6.57 4.82
CA VAL A 7 4.82 5.46 5.26
C VAL A 7 4.27 4.74 4.04
N THR A 8 4.38 3.42 4.02
CA THR A 8 3.82 2.59 2.96
C THR A 8 3.34 1.26 3.51
N ALA A 9 2.58 0.51 2.70
CA ALA A 9 2.17 -0.83 3.05
C ALA A 9 2.04 -1.72 1.82
N TYR A 10 2.36 -2.99 2.01
CA TYR A 10 2.13 -4.03 1.02
C TYR A 10 1.67 -5.32 1.69
N PHE A 11 0.65 -5.93 1.13
CA PHE A 11 0.14 -7.24 1.53
C PHE A 11 -0.22 -7.97 0.25
N ASP A 12 0.18 -9.24 0.15
CA ASP A 12 -0.29 -10.09 -0.93
C ASP A 12 -1.77 -10.42 -0.69
N ILE A 13 -2.64 -9.81 -1.50
CA ILE A 13 -4.09 -10.02 -1.49
C ILE A 13 -4.54 -10.91 -2.66
N GLY A 14 -3.61 -11.66 -3.27
CA GLY A 14 -3.89 -12.59 -4.36
C GLY A 14 -4.07 -11.91 -5.72
N ARG A 15 -3.42 -10.77 -5.94
CA ARG A 15 -3.54 -10.01 -7.20
C ARG A 15 -3.05 -10.77 -8.44
N SER A 16 -2.20 -11.79 -8.25
CA SER A 16 -1.75 -12.67 -9.34
C SER A 16 -2.88 -13.51 -9.93
N GLN A 17 -4.03 -13.58 -9.26
CA GLN A 17 -5.19 -14.33 -9.73
C GLN A 17 -6.26 -13.42 -10.34
N TRP A 18 -6.00 -12.13 -10.52
CA TRP A 18 -7.01 -11.17 -11.01
C TRP A 18 -7.06 -11.12 -12.54
N THR A 19 -7.43 -12.25 -13.12
CA THR A 19 -7.54 -12.47 -14.57
C THR A 19 -8.97 -12.31 -15.05
N SER A 20 -9.16 -12.12 -16.36
CA SER A 20 -10.49 -12.08 -16.98
C SER A 20 -11.30 -13.37 -16.73
N GLN A 21 -10.61 -14.52 -16.64
CA GLN A 21 -11.23 -15.81 -16.32
C GLN A 21 -11.83 -15.81 -14.90
N ASN A 22 -11.23 -15.06 -13.98
CA ASN A 22 -11.71 -14.89 -12.61
C ASN A 22 -12.65 -13.68 -12.44
N GLY A 23 -13.17 -13.13 -13.54
CA GLY A 23 -14.19 -12.07 -13.55
C GLY A 23 -13.63 -10.65 -13.42
N PHE A 24 -12.31 -10.49 -13.43
CA PHE A 24 -11.66 -9.20 -13.30
C PHE A 24 -11.46 -8.49 -14.64
N ALA A 25 -11.36 -7.16 -14.60
CA ALA A 25 -11.01 -6.35 -15.76
C ALA A 25 -9.60 -6.71 -16.29
N PRO A 26 -9.33 -6.57 -17.60
CA PRO A 26 -8.02 -6.90 -18.15
C PRO A 26 -6.91 -6.00 -17.58
N ARG A 27 -5.67 -6.52 -17.56
CA ARG A 27 -4.44 -5.80 -17.16
C ARG A 27 -4.39 -5.33 -15.70
N ILE A 28 -5.16 -5.93 -14.79
CA ILE A 28 -5.10 -5.61 -13.35
C ILE A 28 -4.35 -6.64 -12.50
N GLU A 29 -4.08 -7.82 -13.07
CA GLU A 29 -3.25 -8.86 -12.47
C GLU A 29 -1.89 -8.31 -12.10
N ARG A 30 -1.44 -8.53 -10.86
CA ARG A 30 -0.12 -8.12 -10.37
C ARG A 30 0.44 -9.17 -9.44
N THR A 31 1.68 -9.54 -9.64
CA THR A 31 2.43 -10.47 -8.79
C THR A 31 3.12 -9.73 -7.66
N THR A 32 3.46 -10.47 -6.60
CA THR A 32 4.33 -9.96 -5.54
C THR A 32 5.71 -9.55 -6.07
N ASP A 33 6.23 -10.24 -7.09
CA ASP A 33 7.51 -9.89 -7.70
C ASP A 33 7.49 -8.55 -8.42
N GLU A 34 6.41 -8.23 -9.15
CA GLU A 34 6.23 -6.92 -9.76
C GLU A 34 6.21 -5.82 -8.70
N TYR A 35 5.45 -6.01 -7.62
CA TYR A 35 5.41 -5.03 -6.53
C TYR A 35 6.76 -4.84 -5.85
N MET A 36 7.52 -5.91 -5.64
CA MET A 36 8.86 -5.85 -5.05
C MET A 36 9.86 -5.16 -6.00
N SER A 37 9.73 -5.38 -7.31
CA SER A 37 10.51 -4.66 -8.32
C SER A 37 10.22 -3.15 -8.30
N TRP A 38 8.95 -2.75 -8.27
CA TRP A 38 8.59 -1.33 -8.18
C TRP A 38 8.98 -0.70 -6.85
N PHE A 39 8.83 -1.44 -5.75
CA PHE A 39 9.30 -0.99 -4.46
C PHE A 39 10.82 -0.81 -4.44
N SER A 40 11.58 -1.63 -5.17
CA SER A 40 13.05 -1.46 -5.26
C SER A 40 13.47 -0.10 -5.84
N ASN A 41 12.64 0.49 -6.72
CA ASN A 41 12.83 1.84 -7.22
C ASN A 41 12.54 2.88 -6.13
N LEU A 42 11.42 2.75 -5.41
CA LEU A 42 11.09 3.63 -4.28
C LEU A 42 12.13 3.53 -3.16
N ALA A 43 12.63 2.32 -2.91
CA ALA A 43 13.61 1.99 -1.87
C ALA A 43 15.01 2.54 -2.14
N GLN A 44 15.25 3.16 -3.31
CA GLN A 44 16.45 3.96 -3.53
C GLN A 44 16.48 5.22 -2.67
N LEU A 45 15.31 5.74 -2.26
CA LEU A 45 15.25 6.88 -1.35
C LEU A 45 15.89 6.56 0.01
N GLU A 46 16.72 7.48 0.48
CA GLU A 46 17.43 7.44 1.77
C GLU A 46 16.56 7.95 2.93
N ASN A 47 15.30 8.30 2.66
CA ASN A 47 14.31 8.64 3.68
C ASN A 47 14.10 7.49 4.67
N ASP A 48 13.81 7.86 5.92
CA ASP A 48 13.27 6.93 6.90
C ASP A 48 11.94 6.38 6.37
N MET A 49 11.78 5.06 6.42
CA MET A 49 10.56 4.38 5.98
C MET A 49 9.90 3.63 7.13
N VAL A 50 8.58 3.74 7.23
CA VAL A 50 7.74 2.84 8.03
C VAL A 50 6.91 1.99 7.08
N ILE A 51 7.10 0.68 7.12
CA ILE A 51 6.50 -0.25 6.15
C ILE A 51 5.61 -1.24 6.89
N PHE A 52 4.31 -1.25 6.57
CA PHE A 52 3.37 -2.23 7.10
C PHE A 52 3.22 -3.40 6.13
N THR A 53 3.37 -4.63 6.61
CA THR A 53 3.35 -5.82 5.74
C THR A 53 2.95 -7.09 6.49
N SER A 54 2.77 -8.20 5.78
CA SER A 54 2.65 -9.53 6.38
C SER A 54 4.03 -10.07 6.80
N PRO A 55 4.10 -10.96 7.83
CA PRO A 55 5.38 -11.48 8.34
C PRO A 55 6.26 -12.17 7.30
N ASP A 56 5.68 -12.87 6.34
CA ASP A 56 6.35 -13.62 5.28
C ASP A 56 7.10 -12.73 4.28
N LEU A 57 6.63 -11.49 4.07
CA LEU A 57 7.24 -10.54 3.13
C LEU A 57 8.35 -9.69 3.75
N LYS A 58 8.45 -9.67 5.09
CA LYS A 58 9.43 -8.85 5.81
C LYS A 58 10.88 -9.09 5.36
N PRO A 59 11.40 -10.33 5.27
CA PRO A 59 12.80 -10.55 4.92
C PRO A 59 13.17 -9.96 3.56
N ARG A 60 12.27 -10.08 2.58
CA ARG A 60 12.48 -9.54 1.23
C ARG A 60 12.50 -8.02 1.20
N ILE A 61 11.66 -7.37 2.01
CA ILE A 61 11.66 -5.91 2.15
C ILE A 61 12.94 -5.42 2.84
N GLU A 62 13.43 -6.14 3.85
CA GLU A 62 14.70 -5.84 4.52
C GLU A 62 15.89 -5.94 3.56
N GLU A 63 15.92 -6.98 2.73
CA GLU A 63 16.92 -7.17 1.68
C GLU A 63 16.92 -5.99 0.69
N ILE A 64 15.75 -5.61 0.17
CA ILE A 64 15.61 -4.48 -0.77
C ILE A 64 16.06 -3.15 -0.12
N ARG A 65 15.76 -2.94 1.16
CA ARG A 65 16.18 -1.73 1.88
C ARG A 65 17.67 -1.70 2.18
N GLY A 66 18.36 -2.84 2.23
CA GLY A 66 19.81 -2.92 2.30
C GLY A 66 20.40 -2.14 3.48
N GLY A 67 19.75 -2.19 4.65
CA GLY A 67 20.19 -1.50 5.87
C GLY A 67 19.86 0.00 5.96
N LYS A 68 19.23 0.60 4.94
CA LYS A 68 18.72 1.99 5.03
C LYS A 68 17.71 2.13 6.19
N PRO A 69 17.58 3.31 6.82
CA PRO A 69 16.65 3.54 7.92
C PRO A 69 15.22 3.09 7.59
N THR A 70 14.78 2.02 8.25
CA THR A 70 13.50 1.37 7.98
C THR A 70 12.96 0.74 9.26
N THR A 71 11.69 0.96 9.55
CA THR A 71 10.94 0.21 10.56
C THR A 71 9.85 -0.59 9.86
N ILE A 72 9.89 -1.91 9.99
CA ILE A 72 8.89 -2.81 9.40
C ILE A 72 7.96 -3.30 10.50
N VAL A 73 6.67 -2.99 10.35
CA VAL A 73 5.61 -3.43 11.27
C VAL A 73 4.83 -4.54 10.59
N THR A 74 4.93 -5.75 11.14
CA THR A 74 4.23 -6.92 10.59
C THR A 74 2.87 -7.11 11.23
N LEU A 75 1.87 -7.49 10.43
CA LEU A 75 0.56 -7.89 10.92
C LEU A 75 -0.15 -8.84 9.95
N ASP A 76 -1.08 -9.63 10.47
CA ASP A 76 -2.04 -10.36 9.64
C ASP A 76 -3.24 -9.44 9.37
N LEU A 77 -3.34 -8.97 8.12
CA LEU A 77 -4.37 -8.03 7.67
C LEU A 77 -5.79 -8.62 7.86
N ASN A 78 -5.97 -9.87 7.45
CA ASN A 78 -7.27 -10.54 7.44
C ASN A 78 -7.74 -10.92 8.84
N LYS A 79 -6.80 -11.24 9.74
CA LYS A 79 -7.12 -11.47 11.16
C LYS A 79 -7.44 -10.17 11.87
N LYS A 80 -6.60 -9.13 11.71
CA LYS A 80 -6.76 -7.86 12.44
C LYS A 80 -8.03 -7.10 12.04
N PHE A 81 -8.36 -7.09 10.75
CA PHE A 81 -9.47 -6.31 10.21
C PHE A 81 -10.64 -7.17 9.71
N ARG A 82 -10.76 -8.41 10.21
CA ARG A 82 -11.80 -9.38 9.82
C ARG A 82 -13.20 -8.77 9.77
N HIS A 83 -13.58 -8.00 10.79
CA HIS A 83 -14.90 -7.39 10.87
C HIS A 83 -15.13 -6.36 9.75
N ILE A 84 -14.16 -5.49 9.49
CA ILE A 84 -14.26 -4.48 8.42
C ILE A 84 -14.30 -5.16 7.06
N ARG A 85 -13.40 -6.13 6.83
CA ARG A 85 -13.38 -6.98 5.64
C ARG A 85 -14.73 -7.63 5.37
N SER A 86 -15.34 -8.22 6.40
CA SER A 86 -16.64 -8.91 6.29
C SER A 86 -17.77 -7.94 5.93
N ARG A 87 -17.74 -6.71 6.48
CA ARG A 87 -18.71 -5.67 6.11
C ARG A 87 -18.57 -5.22 4.66
N ILE A 88 -17.33 -5.04 4.19
CA ILE A 88 -17.06 -4.72 2.78
C ILE A 88 -17.58 -5.85 1.89
N ALA A 89 -17.25 -7.10 2.21
CA ALA A 89 -17.70 -8.26 1.46
C ALA A 89 -19.24 -8.37 1.42
N ALA A 90 -19.91 -8.10 2.54
CA ALA A 90 -21.37 -8.07 2.59
C ALA A 90 -21.95 -7.03 1.62
N ILE A 91 -21.38 -5.81 1.58
CA ILE A 91 -21.79 -4.76 0.63
C ILE A 91 -21.54 -5.21 -0.81
N GLN A 92 -20.36 -5.73 -1.12
CA GLN A 92 -20.00 -6.21 -2.47
C GLN A 92 -20.88 -7.38 -2.93
N SER A 93 -21.40 -8.19 -1.99
CA SER A 93 -22.33 -9.29 -2.27
C SER A 93 -23.78 -8.86 -2.43
N ASP A 94 -24.16 -7.68 -1.93
CA ASP A 94 -25.54 -7.20 -1.90
C ASP A 94 -26.13 -7.03 -3.31
N VAL A 95 -27.37 -7.49 -3.47
CA VAL A 95 -28.05 -7.51 -4.78
C VAL A 95 -28.33 -6.08 -5.27
N ALA A 96 -28.79 -5.20 -4.38
CA ALA A 96 -29.10 -3.82 -4.74
C ALA A 96 -27.83 -3.02 -5.06
N PHE A 97 -26.72 -3.30 -4.37
CA PHE A 97 -25.40 -2.76 -4.70
C PHE A 97 -24.97 -3.20 -6.10
N LYS A 98 -24.93 -4.52 -6.38
CA LYS A 98 -24.56 -5.05 -7.70
C LYS A 98 -25.44 -4.54 -8.84
N PHE A 99 -26.75 -4.41 -8.58
CA PHE A 99 -27.71 -3.88 -9.56
C PHE A 99 -27.39 -2.43 -9.91
N ARG A 100 -27.00 -1.62 -8.93
CA ARG A 100 -26.61 -0.21 -9.12
C ARG A 100 -25.20 -0.04 -9.69
N THR A 101 -24.34 -1.04 -9.61
CA THR A 101 -23.00 -1.00 -10.21
C THR A 101 -23.09 -1.07 -11.74
N PRO A 102 -22.59 -0.05 -12.47
CA PRO A 102 -22.53 -0.07 -13.93
C PRO A 102 -21.78 -1.30 -14.44
N VAL A 103 -22.22 -1.89 -15.55
CA VAL A 103 -21.72 -3.18 -16.05
C VAL A 103 -20.20 -3.13 -16.28
N GLU A 104 -19.72 -2.03 -16.85
CA GLU A 104 -18.32 -1.74 -17.13
C GLU A 104 -17.44 -1.63 -15.88
N GLN A 105 -18.04 -1.36 -14.70
CA GLN A 105 -17.33 -1.25 -13.44
C GLN A 105 -17.25 -2.59 -12.67
N ARG A 106 -18.08 -3.57 -13.03
CA ARG A 106 -18.20 -4.82 -12.26
C ARG A 106 -16.93 -5.65 -12.23
N GLY A 107 -16.04 -5.49 -13.20
CA GLY A 107 -14.74 -6.17 -13.24
C GLY A 107 -13.66 -5.50 -12.38
N ASN A 108 -13.92 -4.32 -11.80
CA ASN A 108 -12.92 -3.58 -11.07
C ASN A 108 -12.76 -4.10 -9.63
N PRO A 109 -11.53 -4.09 -9.07
CA PRO A 109 -11.25 -4.61 -7.74
C PRO A 109 -12.11 -4.01 -6.61
N GLU A 110 -12.53 -2.76 -6.77
CA GLU A 110 -13.41 -2.04 -5.83
C GLU A 110 -14.75 -2.75 -5.60
N TYR A 111 -15.22 -3.52 -6.59
CA TYR A 111 -16.51 -4.22 -6.53
C TYR A 111 -16.36 -5.72 -6.29
N LEU A 112 -15.17 -6.29 -6.51
CA LEU A 112 -14.94 -7.73 -6.46
C LEU A 112 -14.05 -8.20 -5.32
N SER A 113 -13.20 -7.33 -4.77
CA SER A 113 -12.23 -7.69 -3.74
C SER A 113 -12.44 -6.88 -2.47
N ALA A 114 -12.88 -7.56 -1.41
CA ALA A 114 -12.99 -6.95 -0.09
C ALA A 114 -11.61 -6.57 0.46
N ASP A 115 -10.59 -7.35 0.12
CA ASP A 115 -9.20 -7.15 0.55
C ASP A 115 -8.58 -5.91 -0.11
N TYR A 116 -8.87 -5.68 -1.38
CA TYR A 116 -8.44 -4.47 -2.08
C TYR A 116 -9.04 -3.20 -1.46
N VAL A 117 -10.37 -3.18 -1.29
CA VAL A 117 -11.07 -2.03 -0.71
C VAL A 117 -10.62 -1.79 0.73
N LEU A 118 -10.43 -2.86 1.51
CA LEU A 118 -9.89 -2.78 2.86
C LEU A 118 -8.51 -2.11 2.84
N LEU A 119 -7.57 -2.60 2.02
CA LEU A 119 -6.21 -2.06 1.96
C LEU A 119 -6.20 -0.58 1.54
N CYS A 120 -7.01 -0.20 0.55
CA CYS A 120 -7.16 1.20 0.14
C CYS A 120 -7.70 2.09 1.28
N ASN A 121 -8.65 1.60 2.07
CA ASN A 121 -9.19 2.34 3.21
C ASN A 121 -8.21 2.43 4.39
N LEU A 122 -7.23 1.53 4.48
CA LEU A 122 -6.27 1.50 5.60
C LEU A 122 -5.06 2.42 5.41
N LYS A 123 -4.90 3.10 4.26
CA LYS A 123 -3.75 4.00 4.01
C LYS A 123 -3.59 5.05 5.11
N THR A 124 -4.67 5.75 5.45
CA THR A 124 -4.68 6.77 6.52
C THR A 124 -4.52 6.14 7.90
N TYR A 125 -5.06 4.94 8.12
CA TYR A 125 -4.86 4.18 9.35
C TYR A 125 -3.37 3.87 9.57
N PHE A 126 -2.63 3.42 8.55
CA PHE A 126 -1.20 3.11 8.68
C PHE A 126 -0.36 4.34 9.01
N VAL A 127 -0.62 5.48 8.36
CA VAL A 127 0.03 6.75 8.70
C VAL A 127 -0.24 7.13 10.15
N ASN A 128 -1.51 7.08 10.58
CA ASN A 128 -1.90 7.40 11.95
C ASN A 128 -1.24 6.45 12.97
N GLN A 129 -1.18 5.15 12.66
CA GLN A 129 -0.50 4.18 13.51
C GLN A 129 1.00 4.46 13.65
N ALA A 130 1.68 4.81 12.55
CA ALA A 130 3.10 5.17 12.60
C ALA A 130 3.34 6.40 13.51
N ILE A 131 2.47 7.41 13.43
CA ILE A 131 2.51 8.60 14.29
C ILE A 131 2.28 8.21 15.75
N ARG A 132 1.19 7.48 16.04
CA ARG A 132 0.81 7.10 17.40
C ARG A 132 1.83 6.22 18.10
N GLN A 133 2.58 5.43 17.35
CA GLN A 133 3.64 4.57 17.87
C GLN A 133 4.99 5.28 17.98
N GLY A 134 5.07 6.58 17.64
CA GLY A 134 6.32 7.34 17.69
C GLY A 134 7.36 6.89 16.65
N LEU A 135 6.91 6.28 15.54
CA LEU A 135 7.81 5.77 14.48
C LEU A 135 8.18 6.86 13.46
N ILE A 136 7.45 7.96 13.45
CA ILE A 136 7.76 9.14 12.65
C ILE A 136 8.81 9.96 13.42
N LYS A 137 10.04 10.01 12.90
CA LYS A 137 11.15 10.72 13.55
C LYS A 137 11.25 12.18 13.11
N ASP A 138 10.62 12.50 11.98
CA ASP A 138 10.60 13.83 11.41
C ASP A 138 9.31 14.60 11.79
N ASP A 139 9.30 15.90 11.53
CA ASP A 139 8.08 16.73 11.66
C ASP A 139 6.99 16.34 10.64
N MET A 140 7.31 15.51 9.65
CA MET A 140 6.47 15.22 8.49
C MET A 140 6.43 13.73 8.18
N ALA A 141 5.22 13.26 7.87
CA ALA A 141 4.98 11.94 7.32
C ALA A 141 4.24 12.04 5.99
N ALA A 142 4.60 11.19 5.04
CA ALA A 142 3.92 11.10 3.76
C ALA A 142 3.59 9.65 3.42
N TRP A 143 2.38 9.42 2.93
CA TRP A 143 2.01 8.14 2.34
C TRP A 143 2.53 8.05 0.91
N ILE A 144 3.19 6.95 0.55
CA ILE A 144 3.50 6.59 -0.84
C ILE A 144 3.05 5.15 -1.07
N ASP A 145 2.30 4.90 -2.15
CA ASP A 145 1.89 3.54 -2.51
C ASP A 145 3.13 2.67 -2.80
N PHE A 146 3.19 1.46 -2.24
CA PHE A 146 4.37 0.59 -2.31
C PHE A 146 4.85 0.31 -3.75
N GLY A 147 3.90 0.18 -4.67
CA GLY A 147 4.15 -0.03 -6.11
C GLY A 147 4.06 1.23 -6.96
N TYR A 148 4.22 2.43 -6.38
CA TYR A 148 4.08 3.70 -7.11
C TYR A 148 5.21 3.91 -8.13
N CYS A 149 6.46 3.67 -7.73
CA CYS A 149 7.63 3.88 -8.58
C CYS A 149 7.83 2.70 -9.54
N ARG A 150 7.06 2.66 -10.63
CA ARG A 150 7.17 1.59 -11.63
C ARG A 150 8.45 1.68 -12.45
N ASP A 151 8.90 2.90 -12.71
CA ASP A 151 10.10 3.20 -13.47
C ASP A 151 11.15 3.89 -12.57
N PRO A 152 12.46 3.63 -12.74
CA PRO A 152 13.51 4.27 -11.95
C PRO A 152 13.46 5.81 -12.00
N ASP A 153 13.08 6.35 -13.15
CA ASP A 153 13.01 7.78 -13.41
C ASP A 153 11.87 8.49 -12.65
N THR A 154 10.96 7.74 -12.03
CA THR A 154 9.88 8.32 -11.21
C THR A 154 10.42 9.21 -10.09
N THR A 155 11.59 8.86 -9.53
CA THR A 155 12.26 9.66 -8.49
C THR A 155 13.12 10.78 -9.06
N ASN A 156 13.36 10.79 -10.37
CA ASN A 156 14.18 11.77 -11.09
C ASN A 156 15.54 12.03 -10.42
N GLY A 157 16.20 10.97 -9.93
CA GLY A 157 17.49 11.06 -9.26
C GLY A 157 17.48 11.65 -7.84
N ILE A 158 16.30 11.96 -7.28
CA ILE A 158 16.19 12.39 -5.89
C ILE A 158 16.65 11.26 -4.98
N LYS A 159 17.66 11.53 -4.14
CA LYS A 159 18.14 10.58 -3.12
C LYS A 159 17.38 10.68 -1.82
N LYS A 160 17.06 11.90 -1.38
CA LYS A 160 16.35 12.15 -0.14
C LYS A 160 15.28 13.21 -0.36
N TRP A 161 14.03 12.80 -0.25
CA TRP A 161 12.90 13.73 -0.36
C TRP A 161 12.80 14.58 0.91
N SER A 162 12.81 15.90 0.73
CA SER A 162 12.60 16.87 1.78
C SER A 162 11.86 18.07 1.21
N TRP A 163 10.99 18.68 2.01
CA TRP A 163 10.30 19.91 1.63
C TRP A 163 10.08 20.81 2.84
N PRO A 164 10.40 22.10 2.76
CA PRO A 164 10.24 23.03 3.88
C PRO A 164 8.82 23.62 3.87
N PHE A 165 7.79 22.83 4.23
CA PHE A 165 6.46 23.39 4.41
C PHE A 165 6.49 24.48 5.50
N ASN A 166 5.81 25.60 5.23
CA ASN A 166 5.66 26.65 6.22
C ASN A 166 4.76 26.13 7.34
N LYS A 167 5.24 26.14 8.59
CA LYS A 167 4.48 25.66 9.75
C LYS A 167 3.31 26.57 10.14
N GLU A 168 3.28 27.80 9.63
CA GLU A 168 2.28 28.83 9.92
C GLU A 168 1.21 28.98 8.82
N LYS A 169 1.29 28.19 7.75
CA LYS A 169 0.31 28.17 6.64
C LYS A 169 -0.22 26.77 6.40
#